data_AF-A0A846RUG9-F1
#
_entry.id   AF-A0A846RUG9-F1
#
_cell.length_a   1.000
_cell.length_b   1.000
_cell.length_c   1.000
_cell.angle_alpha   90.00
_cell.angle_beta   90.00
_cell.angle_gamma   90.00
#
_symmetry.space_group_name_H-M   'P 1'
#
loop_
_entity.id
_entity.type
_entity.pdbx_description
1 polymer ?
#
loop_
_entity_poly.entity_id
_entity_poly.type
_entity_poly.pdbx_seq_one_letter_code
_entity_poly.pdbx_strand_id
1 'polypeptide(L)'
;MYWPLTPREKEVALALIRHAGTSPDEEDRARFTDRQEEAWEPRAPITPQQRLTWEAHLAEAVVTNPCDCGRCPSIGMKPMTRVDDVDRDDTGGVGDYSSRIILDATVEECMLLLFIDDDSPSYLELAPTDVEHVYSEFPPPERILF
;
A
#
# COMPACT_ATOMS: atom_id res chain seq x y z
N MET A 1 -19.33 0.87 -8.01
CA MET A 1 -18.92 0.86 -9.43
C MET A 1 -17.40 0.81 -9.40
N TYR A 2 -16.78 -0.19 -10.02
CA TYR A 2 -15.33 -0.33 -10.06
C TYR A 2 -14.77 0.19 -11.41
N TRP A 3 -13.50 0.58 -11.43
CA TRP A 3 -12.82 1.07 -12.63
C TRP A 3 -11.36 0.59 -12.67
N PRO A 4 -10.72 0.54 -13.84
CA PRO A 4 -9.31 0.19 -13.94
C PRO A 4 -8.43 1.23 -13.24
N LEU A 5 -7.27 0.81 -12.72
CA LEU A 5 -6.25 1.73 -12.24
C LEU A 5 -5.85 2.72 -13.35
N THR A 6 -5.65 3.97 -12.98
CA THR A 6 -5.02 4.94 -13.87
C THR A 6 -3.57 4.55 -14.16
N PRO A 7 -2.96 5.04 -15.27
CA PRO A 7 -1.54 4.80 -15.52
C PRO A 7 -0.65 5.20 -14.33
N ARG A 8 -0.96 6.33 -13.68
CA ARG A 8 -0.20 6.83 -12.54
C ARG A 8 -0.31 5.92 -11.31
N GLU A 9 -1.51 5.51 -10.93
CA GLU A 9 -1.73 4.57 -9.81
C GLU A 9 -0.96 3.26 -10.04
N LYS A 10 -1.02 2.72 -11.26
CA LYS A 10 -0.33 1.49 -11.63
C LYS A 10 1.19 1.65 -11.57
N GLU A 11 1.74 2.74 -12.09
CA GLU A 11 3.17 3.03 -12.06
C GLU A 11 3.70 3.12 -10.62
N VAL A 12 2.97 3.81 -9.75
CA VAL A 12 3.33 4.01 -8.34
C VAL A 12 3.26 2.71 -7.56
N ALA A 13 2.19 1.93 -7.71
CA ALA A 13 2.08 0.61 -7.11
C ALA A 13 3.18 -0.35 -7.59
N LEU A 14 3.51 -0.34 -8.89
CA LEU A 14 4.63 -1.13 -9.44
C LEU A 14 5.98 -0.71 -8.84
N ALA A 15 6.21 0.58 -8.65
CA ALA A 15 7.45 1.07 -8.05
C ALA A 15 7.63 0.54 -6.62
N LEU A 16 6.57 0.58 -5.80
CA LEU A 16 6.57 -0.02 -4.46
C LEU A 16 6.81 -1.53 -4.52
N ILE A 17 6.07 -2.27 -5.34
CA ILE A 17 6.23 -3.73 -5.49
C ILE A 17 7.67 -4.11 -5.88
N ARG A 18 8.36 -3.28 -6.65
CA ARG A 18 9.71 -3.58 -7.14
C ARG A 18 10.82 -3.19 -6.18
N HIS A 19 10.64 -2.10 -5.43
CA HIS A 19 11.76 -1.44 -4.75
C HIS A 19 11.58 -1.28 -3.25
N ALA A 20 10.34 -1.18 -2.75
CA ALA A 20 10.10 -0.91 -1.34
C ALA A 20 10.45 -2.09 -0.42
N GLY A 21 10.82 -1.72 0.81
CA GLY A 21 10.90 -2.60 1.99
C GLY A 21 9.53 -2.85 2.59
N THR A 22 9.49 -3.53 3.74
CA THR A 22 8.26 -3.72 4.53
C THR A 22 8.23 -2.75 5.69
N SER A 23 7.11 -2.09 5.94
CA SER A 23 6.90 -1.35 7.20
C SER A 23 6.09 -2.17 8.21
N PRO A 24 6.47 -2.17 9.51
CA PRO A 24 7.72 -1.63 10.02
C PRO A 24 8.93 -2.53 9.70
N ASP A 25 10.10 -1.93 9.50
CA ASP A 25 11.37 -2.65 9.33
C ASP A 25 12.28 -2.61 10.58
N GLU A 26 13.53 -3.08 10.46
CA GLU A 26 14.50 -3.06 11.55
C GLU A 26 14.95 -1.63 11.90
N GLU A 27 14.91 -0.67 10.98
CA GLU A 27 15.22 0.73 11.28
C GLU A 27 14.08 1.38 12.08
N ASP A 28 12.83 1.05 11.75
CA ASP A 28 11.64 1.51 12.49
C ASP A 28 11.62 1.04 13.94
N ARG A 29 12.19 -0.14 14.22
CA ARG A 29 12.28 -0.69 15.57
C ARG A 29 12.93 0.27 16.57
N ALA A 30 13.89 1.08 16.14
CA ALA A 30 14.53 2.07 17.03
C ALA A 30 13.54 3.10 17.62
N ARG A 31 12.33 3.19 17.06
CA ARG A 31 11.25 4.10 17.48
C ARG A 31 10.10 3.38 18.18
N PHE A 32 10.20 2.06 18.38
CA PHE A 32 9.15 1.31 19.03
C PHE A 32 9.01 1.68 20.50
N THR A 33 7.76 1.64 20.97
CA THR A 33 7.45 1.54 22.39
C THR A 33 7.75 0.12 22.89
N ASP A 34 7.96 -0.06 24.20
CA ASP A 34 8.20 -1.40 24.79
C ASP A 34 7.12 -2.42 24.38
N ARG A 35 5.86 -1.98 24.29
CA ARG A 35 4.74 -2.83 23.84
C ARG A 35 4.85 -3.23 22.37
N GLN A 36 5.35 -2.34 21.50
CA GLN A 36 5.56 -2.66 20.09
C GLN A 36 6.74 -3.62 19.93
N GLU A 37 7.82 -3.42 20.69
CA GLU A 37 8.98 -4.32 20.73
C GLU A 37 8.57 -5.74 21.14
N GLU A 38 7.79 -5.90 22.22
CA GLU A 38 7.30 -7.20 22.70
C GLU A 38 6.38 -7.91 21.71
N ALA A 39 5.65 -7.15 20.89
CA ALA A 39 4.71 -7.68 19.91
C ALA A 39 5.33 -7.85 18.51
N TRP A 40 6.58 -7.43 18.30
CA TRP A 40 7.19 -7.43 16.98
C TRP A 40 7.75 -8.81 16.63
N GLU A 41 7.22 -9.37 15.55
CA GLU A 41 7.78 -10.53 14.89
C GLU A 41 8.35 -10.08 13.53
N PRO A 42 9.68 -10.03 13.36
CA PRO A 42 10.28 -9.60 12.11
C PRO A 42 9.82 -10.52 10.98
N ARG A 43 9.24 -9.94 9.93
CA ARG A 43 8.77 -10.69 8.77
C ARG A 43 9.96 -11.25 7.99
N ALA A 44 9.73 -12.39 7.35
CA ALA A 44 10.71 -12.93 6.40
C ALA A 44 10.95 -11.91 5.27
N PRO A 45 12.20 -11.77 4.78
CA PRO A 45 12.49 -10.87 3.66
C PRO A 45 11.63 -11.17 2.43
N ILE A 46 11.19 -10.12 1.74
CA ILE A 46 10.42 -10.25 0.50
C ILE A 46 11.25 -10.98 -0.55
N THR A 47 10.71 -12.09 -1.07
CA THR A 47 11.35 -12.88 -2.12
C THR A 47 11.09 -12.29 -3.51
N PRO A 48 11.97 -12.53 -4.50
CA PRO A 48 11.70 -12.16 -5.89
C PRO A 48 10.41 -12.75 -6.44
N GLN A 49 10.05 -13.98 -6.03
CA GLN A 49 8.83 -14.64 -6.46
C GLN A 49 7.58 -13.94 -5.92
N GLN A 50 7.59 -13.45 -4.68
CA GLN A 50 6.49 -12.65 -4.13
C GLN A 50 6.28 -11.38 -4.94
N ARG A 51 7.35 -10.64 -5.27
CA ARG A 51 7.24 -9.44 -6.11
C ARG A 51 6.62 -9.76 -7.47
N LEU A 52 7.04 -10.84 -8.13
CA LEU A 52 6.45 -11.28 -9.40
C LEU A 52 4.96 -11.62 -9.27
N THR A 53 4.57 -12.32 -8.19
CA THR A 53 3.17 -12.61 -7.89
C THR A 53 2.36 -11.32 -7.72
N TRP A 54 2.86 -10.36 -6.94
CA TRP A 54 2.17 -9.10 -6.69
C TRP A 54 2.06 -8.25 -7.96
N GLU A 55 3.09 -8.22 -8.81
CA GLU A 55 3.01 -7.54 -10.12
C GLU A 55 1.94 -8.16 -11.02
N ALA A 56 1.82 -9.49 -11.05
CA ALA A 56 0.80 -10.19 -11.80
C ALA A 56 -0.61 -9.88 -11.27
N HIS A 57 -0.80 -9.92 -9.96
CA HIS A 57 -2.10 -9.60 -9.34
C HIS A 57 -2.48 -8.12 -9.48
N LEU A 58 -1.51 -7.20 -9.48
CA LEU A 58 -1.78 -5.79 -9.77
C LEU A 58 -2.36 -5.60 -11.17
N ALA A 59 -1.98 -6.43 -12.15
CA ALA A 59 -2.53 -6.35 -13.50
C ALA A 59 -4.02 -6.76 -13.57
N GLU A 60 -4.51 -7.50 -12.57
CA GLU A 60 -5.91 -7.93 -12.43
C GLU A 60 -6.72 -7.07 -11.46
N ALA A 61 -6.08 -6.10 -10.80
CA ALA A 61 -6.72 -5.24 -9.82
C ALA A 61 -7.62 -4.18 -10.48
N VAL A 62 -8.72 -3.87 -9.81
CA VAL A 62 -9.60 -2.74 -10.11
C VAL A 62 -9.80 -1.89 -8.87
N VAL A 63 -9.98 -0.59 -9.07
CA VAL A 63 -10.31 0.34 -8.00
C VAL A 63 -11.77 0.11 -7.58
N THR A 64 -11.98 -0.09 -6.29
CA THR A 64 -13.30 -0.36 -5.70
C THR A 64 -13.85 0.86 -4.96
N ASN A 65 -12.97 1.63 -4.32
CA ASN A 65 -13.30 2.82 -3.55
C ASN A 65 -12.15 3.83 -3.59
N PRO A 66 -12.43 5.12 -3.81
CA PRO A 66 -11.48 6.17 -3.51
C PRO A 66 -11.53 6.49 -2.01
N CYS A 67 -10.46 7.06 -1.47
CA CYS A 67 -10.51 7.69 -0.16
C CYS A 67 -11.47 8.89 -0.21
N ASP A 68 -12.34 8.99 0.80
CA ASP A 68 -13.38 10.01 0.90
C ASP A 68 -12.97 11.24 1.73
N CYS A 69 -11.72 11.30 2.17
CA CYS A 69 -11.20 12.42 2.96
C CYS A 69 -11.14 13.75 2.18
N GLY A 70 -11.17 13.68 0.85
CA GLY A 70 -11.11 14.83 -0.06
C GLY A 70 -9.74 15.52 -0.12
N ARG A 71 -8.68 14.89 0.40
CA ARG A 71 -7.33 15.47 0.51
C ARG A 71 -6.21 14.62 -0.07
N CYS A 72 -6.47 13.35 -0.39
CA CYS A 72 -5.47 12.46 -0.95
C CYS A 72 -6.05 11.61 -2.10
N PRO A 73 -5.19 11.11 -3.00
CA PRO A 73 -5.57 10.25 -4.10
C PRO A 73 -5.69 8.76 -3.71
N SER A 74 -5.67 8.42 -2.42
CA SER A 74 -5.62 7.03 -1.95
C SER A 74 -6.80 6.19 -2.48
N ILE A 75 -6.55 4.93 -2.80
CA ILE A 75 -7.52 4.04 -3.43
C ILE A 75 -7.51 2.63 -2.84
N GLY A 76 -8.70 2.08 -2.66
CA GLY A 76 -8.96 0.67 -2.43
C GLY A 76 -9.02 -0.12 -3.72
N MET A 77 -8.50 -1.34 -3.66
CA MET A 77 -8.38 -2.23 -4.81
C MET A 77 -8.82 -3.65 -4.45
N LYS A 78 -9.46 -4.30 -5.40
CA LYS A 78 -9.72 -5.75 -5.36
C LYS A 78 -9.32 -6.39 -6.68
N PRO A 79 -8.90 -7.66 -6.69
CA PRO A 79 -8.85 -8.43 -7.93
C PRO A 79 -10.22 -8.42 -8.60
N MET A 80 -10.27 -8.25 -9.92
CA MET A 80 -11.53 -8.23 -10.68
C MET A 80 -12.40 -9.48 -10.42
N THR A 81 -11.76 -10.62 -10.16
CA THR A 81 -12.42 -11.91 -9.86
C THR A 81 -12.99 -12.00 -8.44
N ARG A 82 -12.63 -11.06 -7.54
CA ARG A 82 -13.03 -11.00 -6.13
C ARG A 82 -13.68 -9.66 -5.75
N VAL A 83 -14.22 -8.90 -6.70
CA VAL A 83 -14.85 -7.60 -6.41
C VAL A 83 -16.05 -7.69 -5.48
N ASP A 84 -16.74 -8.83 -5.47
CA ASP A 84 -17.90 -9.09 -4.60
C ASP A 84 -17.50 -9.66 -3.22
N ASP A 85 -16.21 -9.83 -2.96
CA ASP A 85 -15.69 -10.29 -1.68
C ASP A 85 -15.80 -9.16 -0.64
N VAL A 86 -16.82 -9.25 0.22
CA VAL A 86 -17.12 -8.24 1.24
C VAL A 86 -16.21 -8.31 2.45
N ASP A 87 -15.54 -9.44 2.66
CA ASP A 87 -14.66 -9.67 3.81
C ASP A 87 -13.22 -9.20 3.54
N ARG A 88 -12.87 -9.02 2.25
CA ARG A 88 -11.59 -8.43 1.85
C ARG A 88 -11.55 -6.93 2.13
N ASP A 89 -10.60 -6.52 2.97
CA ASP A 89 -10.32 -5.11 3.26
C ASP A 89 -9.66 -4.42 2.06
N ASP A 90 -10.27 -3.33 1.61
CA ASP A 90 -9.80 -2.39 0.59
C ASP A 90 -9.83 -0.93 1.11
N THR A 91 -9.87 -0.75 2.43
CA THR A 91 -9.98 0.57 3.09
C THR A 91 -8.70 1.00 3.80
N GLY A 92 -7.68 0.14 3.82
CA GLY A 92 -6.41 0.36 4.51
C GLY A 92 -6.47 0.17 6.04
N GLY A 93 -7.66 0.04 6.63
CA GLY A 93 -7.83 0.19 8.09
C GLY A 93 -8.72 -0.83 8.81
N VAL A 94 -9.38 -1.78 8.13
CA VAL A 94 -10.47 -2.58 8.75
C VAL A 94 -10.19 -4.10 8.77
N GLY A 95 -9.05 -4.56 8.26
CA GLY A 95 -8.70 -5.98 8.14
C GLY A 95 -7.96 -6.64 9.32
N ASP A 96 -7.75 -7.95 9.20
CA ASP A 96 -6.79 -8.70 10.02
C ASP A 96 -5.35 -8.34 9.60
N TYR A 97 -4.66 -7.58 10.45
CA TYR A 97 -3.31 -7.10 10.19
C TYR A 97 -2.22 -8.18 10.33
N SER A 98 -2.56 -9.36 10.87
CA SER A 98 -1.55 -10.39 11.15
C SER A 98 -0.90 -10.92 9.87
N SER A 99 -1.62 -11.01 8.76
CA SER A 99 -1.10 -11.48 7.47
C SER A 99 -0.67 -10.35 6.53
N ARG A 100 -1.22 -9.15 6.69
CA ARG A 100 -0.98 -7.96 5.85
C ARG A 100 0.49 -7.58 5.73
N ILE A 101 0.97 -7.40 4.51
CA ILE A 101 2.28 -6.81 4.23
C ILE A 101 2.06 -5.37 3.80
N ILE A 102 2.77 -4.43 4.43
CA ILE A 102 2.77 -3.02 4.05
C ILE A 102 4.12 -2.73 3.41
N LEU A 103 4.12 -2.29 2.16
CA LEU A 103 5.30 -1.77 1.48
C LEU A 103 5.29 -0.26 1.61
N ASP A 104 6.37 0.35 2.08
CA ASP A 104 6.45 1.78 2.26
C ASP A 104 7.59 2.42 1.49
N ALA A 105 7.40 3.70 1.19
CA ALA A 105 8.40 4.60 0.66
C ALA A 105 8.04 6.02 1.06
N THR A 106 8.94 6.96 0.82
CA THR A 106 8.67 8.38 1.08
C THR A 106 8.66 9.17 -0.23
N VAL A 107 7.82 10.20 -0.28
CA VAL A 107 7.83 11.23 -1.32
C VAL A 107 7.60 12.55 -0.62
N GLU A 108 8.37 13.60 -0.92
CA GLU A 108 8.23 14.97 -0.36
C GLU A 108 7.01 15.20 0.56
N GLU A 109 7.25 15.22 1.88
CA GLU A 109 6.22 15.48 2.91
C GLU A 109 5.04 14.48 2.93
N CYS A 110 5.20 13.29 2.35
CA CYS A 110 4.23 12.21 2.33
C CYS A 110 4.90 10.86 2.63
N MET A 111 4.15 9.98 3.27
CA MET A 111 4.40 8.54 3.22
C MET A 111 3.57 7.93 2.11
N LEU A 112 4.16 7.00 1.39
CA LEU A 112 3.50 6.24 0.35
C LEU A 112 3.46 4.78 0.81
N LEU A 113 2.27 4.20 0.90
CA LEU A 113 2.07 2.85 1.42
C LEU A 113 1.30 2.01 0.40
N LEU A 114 1.72 0.76 0.21
CA LEU A 114 0.98 -0.24 -0.54
C LEU A 114 0.71 -1.45 0.35
N PHE A 115 -0.57 -1.72 0.55
CA PHE A 115 -1.06 -2.82 1.35
C PHE A 115 -1.21 -4.04 0.44
N ILE A 116 -0.65 -5.16 0.87
CA ILE A 116 -0.74 -6.46 0.20
C ILE A 116 -1.45 -7.42 1.16
N ASP A 117 -2.64 -7.85 0.76
CA ASP A 117 -3.47 -8.81 1.50
C ASP A 117 -3.75 -10.02 0.59
N ASP A 118 -3.60 -11.24 1.10
CA ASP A 118 -3.72 -12.49 0.32
C ASP A 118 -2.89 -12.45 -0.99
N ASP A 119 -1.63 -12.03 -0.90
CA ASP A 119 -0.72 -11.84 -2.04
C ASP A 119 -1.23 -10.88 -3.13
N SER A 120 -2.22 -10.03 -2.85
CA SER A 120 -2.79 -9.09 -3.82
C SER A 120 -2.80 -7.67 -3.27
N PRO A 121 -2.45 -6.65 -4.07
CA PRO A 121 -2.67 -5.25 -3.71
C PRO A 121 -4.10 -5.00 -3.26
N SER A 122 -4.27 -4.31 -2.13
CA SER A 122 -5.58 -4.01 -1.53
C SER A 122 -5.82 -2.52 -1.31
N TYR A 123 -4.77 -1.76 -1.01
CA TYR A 123 -4.89 -0.33 -0.75
C TYR A 123 -3.59 0.39 -1.11
N LEU A 124 -3.68 1.45 -1.92
CA LEU A 124 -2.56 2.33 -2.22
C LEU A 124 -2.84 3.67 -1.55
N GLU A 125 -1.97 4.06 -0.62
CA GLU A 125 -2.14 5.24 0.22
C GLU A 125 -1.05 6.26 -0.04
N LEU A 126 -1.45 7.51 -0.25
CA LEU A 126 -0.58 8.68 -0.09
C LEU A 126 -1.03 9.40 1.19
N ALA A 127 -0.23 9.29 2.24
CA ALA A 127 -0.48 9.87 3.54
C ALA A 127 0.36 11.14 3.72
N PRO A 128 -0.23 12.35 3.62
CA PRO A 128 0.49 13.59 3.87
C PRO A 128 0.96 13.68 5.32
N THR A 129 2.19 14.14 5.52
CA THR A 129 2.73 14.49 6.84
C THR A 129 2.23 15.85 7.32
N ASP A 130 1.83 16.73 6.38
CA ASP A 130 1.12 17.98 6.65
C ASP A 130 -0.36 17.84 6.26
N VAL A 131 -1.24 18.01 7.24
CA VAL A 131 -2.69 17.88 7.10
C VAL A 131 -3.32 18.97 6.23
N GLU A 132 -2.63 20.10 6.01
CA GLU A 132 -3.13 21.22 5.22
C GLU A 132 -2.93 21.02 3.71
N HIS A 133 -2.03 20.11 3.30
CA HIS A 133 -1.79 19.86 1.88
C HIS A 133 -2.84 18.95 1.26
N VAL A 134 -3.29 19.29 0.06
CA VAL A 134 -4.27 18.52 -0.73
C VAL A 134 -3.60 17.95 -1.97
N TYR A 135 -3.56 16.64 -2.07
CA TYR A 135 -3.05 15.92 -3.24
C TYR A 135 -4.23 15.35 -4.04
N SER A 136 -4.29 15.68 -5.32
CA SER A 136 -5.32 15.20 -6.25
C SER A 136 -4.88 14.00 -7.09
N GLU A 137 -3.57 13.76 -7.15
CA GLU A 137 -2.96 12.64 -7.88
C GLU A 137 -1.75 12.11 -7.11
N PHE A 138 -1.39 10.85 -7.35
CA PHE A 138 -0.13 10.31 -6.83
C PHE A 138 1.06 10.98 -7.52
N PRO A 139 2.17 11.17 -6.80
CA PRO A 139 3.40 11.69 -7.38
C PRO A 139 3.96 10.74 -8.44
N PRO A 140 4.72 11.26 -9.42
CA PRO A 140 5.41 10.42 -10.38
C PRO A 140 6.46 9.51 -9.69
N PRO A 141 6.69 8.27 -10.18
CA PRO A 141 7.59 7.31 -9.54
C PRO A 141 9.01 7.83 -9.34
N GLU A 142 9.49 8.73 -10.19
CA GLU A 142 10.85 9.28 -10.09
C GLU A 142 11.06 10.17 -8.85
N ARG A 143 9.98 10.54 -8.15
CA ARG A 143 10.03 11.28 -6.87
C ARG A 143 9.96 10.38 -5.64
N ILE A 144 9.82 9.07 -5.82
CA ILE A 144 9.75 8.11 -4.71
C ILE A 144 11.16 7.77 -4.21
N LEU A 145 11.34 7.85 -2.89
CA LEU A 145 12.56 7.51 -2.18
C LEU A 145 12.31 6.21 -1.39
N PHE A 146 13.09 5.17 -1.73
CA PHE A 146 13.07 3.84 -1.12
C PHE A 146 14.23 3.65 -0.16
#